data_AF-A0A4Q1FSF6-F1
#
_entry.id   AF-A0A4Q1FSF6-F1
#
_cell.length_a   1.000
_cell.length_b   1.000
_cell.length_c   1.000
_cell.angle_alpha   90.00
_cell.angle_beta   90.00
_cell.angle_gamma   90.00
#
_symmetry.space_group_name_H-M   'P 1'
#
loop_
_entity.id
_entity.type
_entity.pdbx_description
1 polymer ?
#
loop_
_entity_poly.entity_id
_entity_poly.type
_entity_poly.pdbx_seq_one_letter_code
_entity_poly.pdbx_strand_id
1 'polypeptide(L)'
;MMKKLCYLLLFLLAGIFSAQTHEIPQSVKDAFKGYWVYNGKYFTNSVAIDFEPGKDFAVFTDIGTGEAPPIALQATVKGNLLIIPAEQNKNDYIELEVIKGKLHLRVKQVMWDKDGNIIHSNSKPEERTIFKRNTQKN
;
A
#
# COMPACT_ATOMS: atom_id res chain seq x y z
N MET A 1 -13.71 -51.96 17.22
CA MET A 1 -14.14 -50.67 17.82
C MET A 1 -13.16 -49.53 17.47
N MET A 2 -12.66 -49.44 16.22
CA MET A 2 -11.70 -48.40 15.78
C MET A 2 -12.26 -47.45 14.72
N LYS A 3 -13.29 -47.88 13.96
CA LYS A 3 -13.89 -47.08 12.87
C LYS A 3 -14.53 -45.77 13.36
N LYS A 4 -15.18 -45.77 14.54
CA LYS A 4 -15.83 -44.57 15.10
C LYS A 4 -14.83 -43.48 15.53
N LEU A 5 -13.61 -43.85 15.89
CA LEU A 5 -12.58 -42.89 16.32
C LEU A 5 -12.02 -42.10 15.13
N CYS A 6 -11.87 -42.74 13.96
CA CYS A 6 -11.44 -42.07 12.74
C CYS A 6 -12.45 -41.01 12.25
N TYR A 7 -13.76 -41.26 12.37
CA TYR A 7 -14.77 -40.29 11.96
C TYR A 7 -14.78 -39.02 12.85
N LEU A 8 -14.51 -39.17 14.14
CA LEU A 8 -14.38 -38.04 15.07
C LEU A 8 -13.13 -37.19 14.78
N LEU A 9 -12.03 -37.83 14.39
CA LEU A 9 -10.80 -37.12 14.02
C LEU A 9 -10.95 -36.34 12.71
N LEU A 10 -11.65 -36.91 11.72
CA LEU A 10 -11.95 -36.25 10.43
C LEU A 10 -12.87 -35.02 10.59
N PHE A 11 -13.80 -35.05 11.54
CA PHE A 11 -14.70 -33.92 11.82
C PHE A 11 -13.97 -32.74 12.50
N LEU A 12 -12.93 -33.02 13.29
CA LEU A 12 -12.09 -31.99 13.94
C LEU A 12 -11.14 -31.29 12.96
N LEU A 13 -10.69 -31.95 11.88
CA LEU A 13 -9.84 -31.32 10.86
C LEU A 13 -10.61 -30.42 9.87
N ALA A 14 -11.92 -30.63 9.71
CA ALA A 14 -12.73 -29.81 8.80
C ALA A 14 -12.92 -28.36 9.27
N GLY A 15 -12.64 -28.06 10.55
CA GLY A 15 -12.82 -26.74 11.14
C GLY A 15 -11.67 -25.74 10.98
N ILE A 16 -10.53 -26.12 10.37
CA ILE A 16 -9.28 -25.33 10.44
C ILE A 16 -8.97 -24.56 9.14
N PHE A 17 -9.77 -24.71 8.08
CA PHE A 17 -9.54 -24.00 6.81
C PHE A 17 -10.49 -22.82 6.63
N SER A 18 -10.48 -21.90 7.60
CA SER A 18 -10.85 -20.52 7.29
C SER A 18 -9.60 -19.85 6.71
N ALA A 19 -9.34 -20.05 5.41
CA ALA A 19 -8.51 -19.11 4.67
C ALA A 19 -9.26 -17.78 4.72
N GLN A 20 -8.97 -16.95 5.73
CA GLN A 20 -9.42 -15.57 5.74
C GLN A 20 -8.75 -14.91 4.54
N THR A 21 -9.42 -14.92 3.39
CA THR A 21 -9.20 -13.94 2.35
C THR A 21 -9.40 -12.60 3.03
N HIS A 22 -8.29 -11.96 3.41
CA HIS A 22 -8.28 -10.66 4.04
C HIS A 22 -8.60 -9.64 2.95
N GLU A 23 -9.88 -9.60 2.55
CA GLU A 23 -10.34 -8.63 1.58
C GLU A 23 -10.20 -7.24 2.18
N ILE A 24 -9.54 -6.36 1.43
CA ILE A 24 -9.39 -4.96 1.83
C ILE A 24 -10.79 -4.36 2.01
N PRO A 25 -11.10 -3.76 3.18
CA PRO A 25 -12.40 -3.16 3.42
C PRO A 25 -12.77 -2.13 2.37
N GLN A 26 -14.04 -2.13 1.92
CA GLN A 26 -14.50 -1.21 0.87
C GLN A 26 -14.29 0.25 1.26
N SER A 27 -14.45 0.60 2.54
CA SER A 27 -14.18 1.95 3.05
C SER A 27 -12.74 2.41 2.83
N VAL A 28 -11.76 1.51 2.94
CA VAL A 28 -10.35 1.80 2.64
C VAL A 28 -10.18 1.99 1.13
N LYS A 29 -10.78 1.11 0.32
CA LYS A 29 -10.74 1.23 -1.14
C LYS A 29 -11.28 2.59 -1.58
N ASP A 30 -12.46 2.98 -1.09
CA ASP A 30 -13.10 4.25 -1.46
C ASP A 30 -12.28 5.47 -0.98
N ALA A 31 -11.70 5.39 0.22
CA ALA A 31 -10.89 6.46 0.78
C ALA A 31 -9.62 6.74 -0.04
N PHE A 32 -8.97 5.70 -0.58
CA PHE A 32 -7.70 5.82 -1.30
C PHE A 32 -7.84 5.86 -2.82
N LYS A 33 -8.76 5.07 -3.40
CA LYS A 33 -8.86 4.88 -4.84
C LYS A 33 -9.07 6.19 -5.57
N GLY A 34 -8.28 6.45 -6.60
CA GLY A 34 -8.43 7.60 -7.48
C GLY A 34 -7.12 8.32 -7.77
N TYR A 35 -7.26 9.49 -8.37
CA TYR A 35 -6.15 10.34 -8.79
C TYR A 35 -5.93 11.47 -7.78
N TRP A 36 -4.67 11.72 -7.46
CA TRP A 36 -4.26 12.66 -6.42
C TRP A 36 -3.20 13.60 -6.96
N VAL A 37 -3.33 14.89 -6.67
CA VAL A 37 -2.51 15.94 -7.26
C VAL A 37 -1.95 16.85 -6.18
N TYR A 38 -0.67 17.17 -6.31
CA TYR A 38 0.03 18.19 -5.57
C TYR A 38 0.50 19.27 -6.55
N ASN A 39 -0.03 20.48 -6.39
CA ASN A 39 0.38 21.65 -7.17
C ASN A 39 1.47 22.40 -6.41
N GLY A 40 2.72 22.22 -6.82
CA GLY A 40 3.83 23.07 -6.43
C GLY A 40 3.79 24.40 -7.18
N LYS A 41 4.71 25.32 -6.83
CA LYS A 41 4.77 26.65 -7.46
C LYS A 41 5.05 26.59 -8.98
N TYR A 42 5.81 25.59 -9.41
CA TYR A 42 6.32 25.48 -10.78
C TYR A 42 6.07 24.10 -11.40
N PHE A 43 5.40 23.20 -10.69
CA PHE A 43 5.19 21.83 -11.14
C PHE A 43 3.90 21.27 -10.54
N THR A 44 3.36 20.26 -11.20
CA THR A 44 2.25 19.46 -10.70
C THR A 44 2.74 18.02 -10.56
N ASN A 45 2.73 17.48 -9.35
CA ASN A 45 3.03 16.07 -9.12
C ASN A 45 1.72 15.31 -8.93
N SER A 46 1.57 14.17 -9.59
CA SER A 46 0.38 13.34 -9.48
C SER A 46 0.69 11.89 -9.12
N VAL A 47 -0.24 11.26 -8.42
CA VAL A 47 -0.22 9.83 -8.13
C VAL A 47 -1.60 9.23 -8.34
N ALA A 48 -1.67 7.95 -8.72
CA ALA A 48 -2.91 7.20 -8.79
C ALA A 48 -2.86 6.00 -7.84
N ILE A 49 -3.98 5.69 -7.21
CA ILE A 49 -4.11 4.51 -6.35
C ILE A 49 -5.30 3.70 -6.84
N ASP A 50 -5.06 2.41 -7.09
CA ASP A 50 -6.07 1.46 -7.53
C ASP A 50 -6.01 0.16 -6.72
N PHE A 51 -7.11 -0.59 -6.79
CA PHE A 51 -7.27 -1.89 -6.12
C PHE A 51 -7.78 -2.89 -7.15
N GLU A 52 -7.01 -3.96 -7.36
CA GLU A 52 -7.39 -5.05 -8.26
C GLU A 52 -8.36 -6.03 -7.58
N PRO A 53 -9.38 -6.54 -8.29
CA PRO A 53 -10.27 -7.56 -7.77
C PRO A 53 -9.51 -8.82 -7.33
N GLY A 54 -9.80 -9.32 -6.13
CA GLY A 54 -9.16 -10.52 -5.59
C GLY A 54 -7.71 -10.33 -5.12
N LYS A 55 -7.18 -9.10 -5.12
CA LYS A 55 -5.88 -8.77 -4.53
C LYS A 55 -6.05 -8.16 -3.13
N ASP A 56 -5.06 -8.41 -2.29
CA ASP A 56 -4.93 -7.92 -0.92
C ASP A 56 -3.96 -6.73 -0.80
N PHE A 57 -3.54 -6.17 -1.93
CA PHE A 57 -2.72 -4.97 -2.02
C PHE A 57 -3.37 -3.88 -2.87
N ALA A 58 -2.91 -2.64 -2.67
CA ALA A 58 -3.17 -1.51 -3.55
C ALA A 58 -2.03 -1.34 -4.55
N VAL A 59 -2.33 -0.87 -5.75
CA VAL A 59 -1.33 -0.40 -6.72
C VAL A 59 -1.19 1.10 -6.56
N PHE A 60 -0.01 1.56 -6.12
CA PHE A 60 0.36 2.96 -6.09
C PHE A 60 1.18 3.29 -7.33
N THR A 61 0.70 4.21 -8.15
CA THR A 61 1.39 4.65 -9.36
C THR A 61 1.87 6.08 -9.16
N ASP A 62 3.19 6.26 -9.04
CA ASP A 62 3.83 7.57 -9.09
C ASP A 62 3.92 8.03 -10.54
N ILE A 63 3.17 9.08 -10.88
CA ILE A 63 3.14 9.67 -12.23
C ILE A 63 4.13 10.84 -12.30
N GLY A 64 4.49 11.41 -11.14
CA GLY A 64 5.33 12.59 -11.06
C GLY A 64 4.73 13.76 -11.83
N THR A 65 5.59 14.46 -12.58
CA THR A 65 5.23 15.60 -13.44
C THR A 65 4.74 15.20 -14.83
N GLY A 66 4.77 13.90 -15.15
CA GLY A 66 4.54 13.38 -16.51
C GLY A 66 5.76 13.46 -17.43
N GLU A 67 6.91 13.95 -16.96
CA GLU A 67 8.16 14.01 -17.73
C GLU A 67 8.88 12.66 -17.80
N ALA A 68 8.69 11.81 -16.80
CA ALA A 68 9.24 10.46 -16.73
C ALA A 68 8.12 9.40 -16.81
N PRO A 69 8.43 8.17 -17.25
CA PRO A 69 7.48 7.07 -17.21
C PRO A 69 6.98 6.83 -15.77
N PRO A 70 5.67 6.57 -15.58
CA PRO A 70 5.13 6.27 -14.26
C PRO A 70 5.72 5.00 -13.65
N ILE A 71 5.88 5.00 -12.33
CA ILE A 71 6.37 3.84 -11.56
C ILE A 71 5.23 3.28 -10.71
N ALA A 72 4.92 2.00 -10.89
CA ALA A 72 3.93 1.30 -10.09
C ALA A 72 4.60 0.49 -8.97
N LEU A 73 4.10 0.66 -7.74
CA LEU A 73 4.55 -0.02 -6.54
C LEU A 73 3.36 -0.71 -5.85
N GLN A 74 3.60 -1.84 -5.22
CA GLN A 74 2.59 -2.52 -4.42
C GLN A 74 2.59 -1.95 -3.00
N ALA A 75 1.41 -1.58 -2.52
CA ALA A 75 1.22 -1.07 -1.17
C ALA A 75 0.34 -2.03 -0.37
N THR A 76 0.85 -2.50 0.77
CA THR A 76 0.12 -3.36 1.69
C THR A 76 -0.85 -2.53 2.52
N VAL A 77 -2.06 -3.01 2.73
CA VAL A 77 -3.04 -2.35 3.58
C VAL A 77 -2.82 -2.73 5.04
N LYS A 78 -2.63 -1.74 5.91
CA LYS A 78 -2.53 -1.92 7.37
C LYS A 78 -3.45 -0.94 8.09
N GLY A 79 -4.68 -1.38 8.36
CA GLY A 79 -5.72 -0.51 8.91
C GLY A 79 -6.06 0.60 7.92
N ASN A 80 -5.83 1.86 8.32
CA ASN A 80 -6.06 3.05 7.48
C ASN A 80 -4.82 3.52 6.71
N LEU A 81 -3.74 2.74 6.74
CA LEU A 81 -2.49 3.05 6.05
C LEU A 81 -2.32 2.16 4.83
N LEU A 82 -1.77 2.73 3.75
CA LEU A 82 -1.06 1.95 2.74
C LEU A 82 0.44 2.06 2.99
N ILE A 83 1.12 0.92 3.02
CA ILE A 83 2.55 0.82 3.31
C ILE A 83 3.26 0.25 2.10
N ILE A 84 4.26 0.98 1.59
CA ILE A 84 5.17 0.49 0.56
C ILE A 84 6.52 0.26 1.25
N PRO A 85 7.00 -0.99 1.34
CA PRO A 85 8.29 -1.29 1.96
C PRO A 85 9.42 -0.67 1.13
N ALA A 86 10.53 -0.34 1.78
CA ALA A 86 11.71 0.13 1.07
C ALA A 86 12.29 -1.02 0.23
N GLU A 87 12.65 -0.72 -1.02
CA GLU A 87 13.33 -1.64 -1.92
C GLU A 87 14.57 -0.95 -2.47
N GLN A 88 15.73 -1.61 -2.33
CA GLN A 88 17.00 -1.07 -2.79
C GLN A 88 16.95 -0.68 -4.28
N ASN A 89 17.44 0.51 -4.60
CA ASN A 89 17.44 1.09 -5.95
C ASN A 89 16.06 1.35 -6.56
N LYS A 90 14.97 1.23 -5.79
CA LYS A 90 13.61 1.51 -6.27
C LYS A 90 12.94 2.61 -5.45
N ASN A 91 12.82 2.44 -4.14
CA ASN A 91 12.10 3.37 -3.29
C ASN A 91 12.52 3.28 -1.83
N ASP A 92 12.35 4.40 -1.13
CA ASP A 92 12.34 4.45 0.33
C ASP A 92 11.07 3.81 0.90
N TYR A 93 11.01 3.68 2.22
CA TYR A 93 9.78 3.25 2.89
C TYR A 93 8.74 4.40 2.83
N ILE A 94 7.53 4.09 2.36
CA ILE A 94 6.46 5.09 2.17
C ILE A 94 5.22 4.66 2.97
N GLU A 95 4.62 5.63 3.66
CA GLU A 95 3.30 5.50 4.26
C GLU A 95 2.34 6.50 3.62
N LEU A 96 1.14 6.02 3.32
CA LEU A 96 0.06 6.83 2.79
C LEU A 96 -1.13 6.75 3.75
N GLU A 97 -1.69 7.90 4.06
CA GLU A 97 -2.88 8.02 4.90
C GLU A 97 -3.85 9.05 4.33
N VAL A 98 -5.15 8.75 4.33
CA VAL A 98 -6.16 9.73 3.94
C VAL A 98 -6.71 10.42 5.17
N ILE A 99 -6.33 11.67 5.36
CA ILE A 99 -6.77 12.51 6.49
C ILE A 99 -7.61 13.65 5.95
N LYS A 100 -8.87 13.74 6.41
CA LYS A 100 -9.82 14.80 5.99
C LYS A 100 -9.91 14.96 4.46
N GLY A 101 -9.92 13.84 3.74
CA GLY A 101 -10.05 13.80 2.27
C GLY A 101 -8.78 14.18 1.49
N LYS A 102 -7.64 14.35 2.15
CA LYS A 102 -6.33 14.58 1.53
C LYS A 102 -5.46 13.35 1.71
N LEU A 103 -4.62 13.06 0.72
CA LEU A 103 -3.66 11.96 0.78
C LEU A 103 -2.33 12.49 1.32
N HIS A 104 -1.97 12.06 2.52
CA HIS A 104 -0.72 12.39 3.18
C HIS A 104 0.30 11.31 2.84
N LEU A 105 1.39 11.70 2.17
CA LEU A 105 2.52 10.83 1.86
C LEU A 105 3.65 11.14 2.83
N ARG A 106 4.07 10.12 3.58
CA ARG A 106 5.20 10.17 4.50
C ARG A 106 6.30 9.24 4.02
N VAL A 107 7.54 9.70 4.12
CA VAL A 107 8.72 8.92 3.69
C VAL A 107 9.64 8.72 4.87
N LYS A 108 10.15 7.50 5.01
CA LYS A 108 11.26 7.17 5.90
C LYS A 108 12.43 6.75 5.03
N GLN A 109 13.44 7.62 4.94
CA GLN A 109 14.63 7.36 4.15
C GLN A 109 15.37 6.12 4.65
N VAL A 110 15.85 5.30 3.71
CA VAL A 110 16.60 4.08 3.99
C VAL A 110 17.91 4.09 3.23
N MET A 111 19.02 3.96 3.94
CA MET A 111 20.34 3.78 3.35
C MET A 111 20.71 2.31 3.32
N TRP A 112 21.20 1.88 2.16
CA TRP A 112 21.60 0.51 1.90
C TRP A 112 23.12 0.43 1.75
N ASP A 113 23.72 -0.67 2.19
CA ASP A 113 25.06 -1.04 1.74
C ASP A 113 25.02 -1.67 0.33
N LYS A 114 26.20 -2.02 -0.19
CA LYS A 114 26.37 -2.69 -1.48
C LYS A 114 25.78 -4.11 -1.53
N ASP A 115 25.57 -4.73 -0.38
CA ASP A 115 25.13 -6.13 -0.25
C ASP A 115 23.60 -6.21 -0.04
N GLY A 116 22.91 -5.07 0.01
CA GLY A 116 21.46 -4.97 0.15
C GLY A 116 20.98 -4.96 1.59
N ASN A 117 21.85 -4.71 2.57
CA ASN A 117 21.46 -4.54 3.96
C ASN A 117 21.17 -3.08 4.28
N ILE A 118 20.20 -2.84 5.15
CA ILE A 118 19.89 -1.50 5.66
C ILE A 118 20.96 -1.12 6.70
N ILE A 119 21.73 -0.07 6.41
CA ILE A 119 22.75 0.47 7.31
C ILE A 119 22.26 1.66 8.13
N HIS A 120 21.25 2.36 7.63
CA HIS A 120 20.61 3.46 8.34
C HIS A 120 19.16 3.62 7.90
N SER A 121 18.28 3.95 8.84
CA SER A 121 16.93 4.43 8.53
C SER A 121 16.50 5.44 9.58
N ASN A 122 15.81 6.50 9.16
CA ASN A 122 15.20 7.43 10.10
C ASN A 122 14.27 6.68 11.06
N SER A 123 14.17 7.13 12.31
CA SER A 123 13.34 6.45 13.32
C SER A 123 11.84 6.57 13.04
N LYS A 124 11.41 7.60 12.31
CA LYS A 124 10.02 7.87 11.99
C LYS A 124 9.86 8.35 10.54
N PRO A 125 8.74 8.00 9.87
CA PRO A 125 8.35 8.62 8.60
C PRO A 125 8.07 10.11 8.78
N GLU A 126 8.54 10.92 7.83
CA GLU A 126 8.31 12.37 7.81
C GLU A 126 7.32 12.72 6.69
N GLU A 127 6.40 13.64 6.97
CA GLU A 127 5.44 14.08 5.97
C GLU A 127 6.14 14.85 4.85
N ARG A 128 6.05 14.30 3.64
CA ARG A 128 6.74 14.84 2.48
C ARG A 128 5.80 15.62 1.58
N THR A 129 4.57 15.13 1.39
CA THR A 129 3.62 15.75 0.46
C THR A 129 2.18 15.48 0.87
N ILE A 130 1.33 16.49 0.71
CA ILE A 130 -0.12 16.36 0.90
C ILE A 130 -0.80 16.60 -0.45
N PHE A 131 -1.39 15.55 -1.01
CA PHE A 131 -2.11 15.61 -2.26
C PHE A 131 -3.59 15.92 -2.03
N LYS A 132 -4.19 16.60 -2.99
CA LYS A 132 -5.64 16.79 -3.10
C LYS A 132 -6.20 15.81 -4.12
N ARG A 133 -7.36 15.24 -3.82
CA ARG A 133 -8.06 14.37 -4.77
C ARG A 133 -8.43 15.18 -6.02
N ASN A 134 -8.08 14.68 -7.19
CA ASN A 134 -8.54 15.24 -8.45
C ASN A 134 -9.82 14.51 -8.88
N THR A 135 -10.90 15.26 -9.06
CA THR A 135 -12.19 14.73 -9.52
C THR A 135 -12.36 14.85 -11.03
N GLN A 136 -11.44 15.52 -11.73
CA GLN A 136 -11.46 15.63 -13.17
C GLN A 136 -10.79 14.39 -13.78
N LYS A 137 -11.60 13.51 -14.39
CA LYS A 137 -11.13 12.61 -15.44
C LYS A 137 -10.76 13.50 -16.63
N ASN A 138 -9.46 13.70 -16.86
CA ASN A 138 -9.01 14.18 -18.17
C ASN A 138 -9.15 13.04 -19.19
#